data_AF-A0A7W4E712-F1
#
_entry.id   AF-A0A7W4E712-F1
#
_cell.length_a   1.000
_cell.length_b   1.000
_cell.length_c   1.000
_cell.angle_alpha   90.00
_cell.angle_beta   90.00
_cell.angle_gamma   90.00
#
_symmetry.space_group_name_H-M   'P 1'
#
loop_
_entity.id
_entity.type
_entity.pdbx_description
1 polymer ?
#
loop_
_entity_poly.entity_id
_entity_poly.type
_entity_poly.pdbx_seq_one_letter_code
_entity_poly.pdbx_strand_id
1 'polypeptide(L)' 'MFEPLVPKLTPREDLWETAQALKVLAFSDLRYTDEEEWLKAIKHEPYPRPENTNTEE' A
#
# COMPACT_ATOMS: atom_id res chain seq x y z
N MET A 1 2.81 -9.02 -28.77
CA MET A 1 2.46 -9.53 -27.42
C MET A 1 2.07 -8.34 -26.59
N PHE A 2 0.96 -8.38 -25.85
CA PHE A 2 0.53 -7.28 -24.98
C PHE A 2 1.26 -7.43 -23.66
N GLU A 3 2.27 -6.60 -23.42
CA GLU A 3 2.92 -6.51 -22.11
C GLU A 3 2.02 -5.68 -21.19
N PRO A 4 1.59 -6.23 -20.04
CA PRO A 4 0.84 -5.46 -19.07
C PRO A 4 1.63 -4.22 -18.64
N LEU A 5 1.00 -3.05 -18.72
CA LEU A 5 1.54 -1.78 -18.21
C LEU A 5 1.92 -1.85 -16.72
N VAL A 6 1.34 -2.80 -15.98
CA VAL A 6 1.63 -3.06 -14.57
C VAL A 6 1.89 -4.55 -14.39
N PRO A 7 2.95 -4.95 -13.68
CA PRO A 7 3.19 -6.35 -13.31
C PRO A 7 1.94 -6.94 -12.64
N LYS A 8 1.59 -8.19 -12.96
CA LYS A 8 0.54 -8.90 -12.23
C LYS A 8 0.95 -8.99 -10.76
N LEU A 9 0.17 -8.36 -9.89
CA LEU A 9 0.32 -8.50 -8.45
C LEU A 9 -0.01 -9.93 -8.03
N THR A 10 0.75 -10.45 -7.06
CA THR A 10 0.37 -11.68 -6.36
C THR A 10 -0.89 -11.41 -5.51
N PRO A 11 -1.67 -12.45 -5.15
CA PRO A 11 -2.85 -12.26 -4.29
C PRO A 11 -2.54 -11.57 -2.95
N ARG A 12 -1.32 -11.72 -2.41
CA ARG A 12 -0.91 -11.05 -1.17
C ARG A 12 -0.64 -9.57 -1.37
N GLU A 13 0.03 -9.21 -2.47
CA GLU A 13 0.25 -7.80 -2.83
C GLU A 13 -1.09 -7.11 -3.11
N ASP A 14 -2.00 -7.78 -3.82
CA ASP A 14 -3.34 -7.24 -4.13
C ASP A 14 -4.18 -7.00 -2.86
N LEU A 15 -4.18 -7.96 -1.92
CA LEU A 15 -4.83 -7.80 -0.61
C LEU A 15 -4.20 -6.67 0.21
N TRP A 16 -2.88 -6.49 0.12
CA TRP A 16 -2.19 -5.39 0.80
C TRP A 16 -2.59 -4.02 0.24
N GLU A 17 -2.55 -3.84 -1.08
CA GLU A 17 -3.00 -2.58 -1.71
C GLU A 17 -4.48 -2.30 -1.43
N THR A 18 -5.31 -3.36 -1.42
CA THR A 18 -6.72 -3.24 -0.99
C THR A 18 -6.85 -2.78 0.45
N ALA A 19 -6.02 -3.29 1.37
CA ALA A 19 -6.02 -2.86 2.77
C ALA A 19 -5.58 -1.40 2.91
N GLN A 20 -4.59 -0.94 2.13
CA GLN A 20 -4.18 0.47 2.11
C GLN A 20 -5.33 1.37 1.63
N ALA A 21 -6.08 0.98 0.60
CA ALA A 21 -7.27 1.73 0.16
C ALA A 21 -8.38 1.75 1.23
N LEU A 22 -8.61 0.63 1.92
CA LEU A 22 -9.57 0.55 3.03
C LEU A 22 -9.17 1.44 4.21
N LYS A 23 -7.88 1.65 4.46
CA LYS A 23 -7.35 2.57 5.48
C LYS A 23 -7.91 3.99 5.27
N VAL A 24 -7.97 4.46 4.02
CA VAL A 24 -8.51 5.79 3.68
C VAL A 24 -9.97 5.93 4.09
N LEU A 25 -10.77 4.88 3.87
CA LEU A 25 -12.18 4.84 4.23
C LEU A 25 -12.38 4.70 5.74
N ALA A 26 -11.57 3.85 6.40
CA ALA A 26 -11.67 3.61 7.84
C ALA A 26 -11.37 4.87 8.67
N PHE A 27 -10.48 5.73 8.19
CA PHE A 27 -10.12 6.99 8.85
C PHE A 27 -10.85 8.20 8.27
N SER A 28 -11.91 8.03 7.46
CA SER A 28 -12.60 9.16 6.80
C SER A 28 -13.10 10.23 7.78
N ASP A 29 -13.48 9.82 8.98
CA ASP A 29 -14.01 10.74 10.00
C ASP A 29 -12.94 11.67 10.54
N LEU A 30 -11.68 11.20 10.66
CA LEU A 30 -10.55 12.02 11.11
C LEU A 30 -10.31 13.21 10.18
N ARG A 31 -10.62 13.08 8.89
CA ARG A 31 -10.50 14.18 7.91
C ARG A 31 -11.20 15.47 8.35
N TYR A 32 -12.28 15.36 9.13
CA TYR A 32 -13.09 16.50 9.54
C TYR A 32 -12.74 17.03 10.93
N THR A 33 -11.96 16.28 11.72
CA THR A 33 -11.58 16.65 13.09
C THR A 33 -10.10 17.00 13.22
N ASP A 34 -9.24 16.26 12.51
CA ASP A 34 -7.78 16.39 12.54
C ASP A 34 -7.19 15.90 11.20
N GLU A 35 -7.01 16.85 10.27
CA GLU A 35 -6.50 16.57 8.93
C GLU A 35 -5.05 16.07 8.95
N GLU A 36 -4.22 16.52 9.88
CA GLU A 36 -2.81 16.13 9.97
C GLU A 36 -2.67 14.66 10.40
N GLU A 37 -3.41 14.26 11.45
CA GLU A 37 -3.46 12.86 11.85
C GLU A 37 -4.15 11.98 10.80
N TRP A 38 -5.15 12.50 10.07
CA TRP A 38 -5.73 11.78 8.93
C TRP A 38 -4.68 11.49 7.85
N LEU A 39 -3.95 12.50 7.38
CA LEU A 39 -2.91 12.35 6.35
C LEU A 39 -1.80 11.38 6.76
N LYS A 40 -1.41 11.41 8.04
CA LYS A 40 -0.44 10.50 8.62
C LYS A 40 -0.99 9.07 8.69
N ALA A 41 -2.25 8.91 9.09
CA ALA A 41 -2.91 7.62 9.17
C ALA A 41 -3.09 6.98 7.78
N ILE A 42 -3.49 7.74 6.76
CA ILE A 42 -3.74 7.20 5.40
C ILE A 42 -2.48 7.08 4.53
N LYS A 43 -1.31 7.43 5.07
CA LYS A 43 -0.05 7.38 4.33
C LYS A 43 0.17 5.97 3.76
N HIS A 44 0.40 5.91 2.45
CA HIS A 44 0.63 4.66 1.74
C HIS A 44 1.90 3.99 2.23
N GLU A 45 1.79 2.70 2.52
CA GLU A 45 2.90 1.83 2.87
C GLU A 45 3.02 0.75 1.77
N PRO A 46 4.14 0.68 1.04
CA PRO A 46 4.31 -0.32 -0.01
C PRO A 46 4.40 -1.73 0.59
N TYR A 47 3.96 -2.76 -0.17
CA TYR A 47 4.04 -4.14 0.28
C TYR A 47 5.48 -4.49 0.70
N PRO A 48 5.69 -5.05 1.91
CA PRO A 48 7.03 -5.41 2.38
C PRO A 48 7.57 -6.56 1.52
N ARG A 49 8.38 -6.22 0.53
CA ARG A 49 9.21 -7.22 -0.16
C ARG A 49 10.34 -7.61 0.79
N PRO A 50 10.62 -8.91 0.98
CA PRO A 50 11.88 -9.28 1.62
C PRO A 50 13.00 -8.62 0.82
N GLU A 51 13.86 -7.85 1.50
CA GLU A 51 15.13 -7.46 0.92
C GLU A 51 15.76 -8.73 0.39
N ASN A 52 16.09 -8.76 -0.90
CA ASN A 52 16.88 -9.85 -1.45
C ASN A 52 18.21 -9.85 -0.69
N THR A 53 18.34 -10.69 0.34
CA THR A 53 19.63 -11.16 0.86
C THR A 53 20.25 -12.05 -0.20
N ASN A 54 20.63 -11.45 -1.33
CA ASN A 54 21.63 -11.94 -2.25
C ASN A 54 22.65 -10.80 -2.36
N THR A 55 23.38 -10.57 -1.27
CA THR A 55 24.75 -10.09 -1.39
C THR A 55 25.52 -11.25 -2.00
N GLU A 56 25.73 -11.20 -3.32
CA GLU A 56 26.66 -12.08 -4.00
C GLU A 56 28.06 -11.77 -3.43
N GLU A 57 28.66 -12.74 -2.72
CA GLU A 57 30.10 -12.84 -2.45
C GLU A 57 30.86 -13.26 -3.71
#